data_AF-A0A1J3HAG9-F1
#
_entry.id   AF-A0A1J3HAG9-F1
#
_cell.length_a   1.000
_cell.length_b   1.000
_cell.length_c   1.000
_cell.angle_alpha   90.00
_cell.angle_beta   90.00
_cell.angle_gamma   90.00
#
_symmetry.space_group_name_H-M   'P 1'
#
loop_
_entity.id
_entity.type
_entity.pdbx_description
1 polymer ?
#
loop_
_entity_poly.entity_id
_entity_poly.type
_entity_poly.pdbx_seq_one_letter_code
_entity_poly.pdbx_strand_id
1 'polypeptide(L)'
;WVIRGWEKNKELVDWISESGYEERIKDRGLLIKGWSPQMIILSHPSVGGFLTHSGWNSTLEAITSGLPMLTWPLFGDQFSNEKLVVQVLKVGVSAGVEQPMNFGEEEKIGVLVDREGVKKGVEELMGDSDDAKERRKRVKEFGELAHKAVE
;
A
#
# COMPACT_ATOMS: atom_id res chain seq x y z
N TRP A 1 4.46 -2.08 -0.35
CA TRP A 1 5.10 -1.11 0.55
C TRP A 1 6.42 -1.66 1.06
N VAL A 2 7.50 -0.88 1.07
CA VAL A 2 8.86 -1.34 1.41
C VAL A 2 9.49 -0.34 2.36
N ILE A 3 10.06 -0.83 3.47
CA ILE A 3 10.91 -0.02 4.35
C ILE A 3 12.34 -0.07 3.80
N ARG A 4 12.76 1.01 3.12
CA ARG A 4 14.14 1.11 2.60
C ARG A 4 15.12 1.33 3.75
N GLY A 5 16.28 0.68 3.67
CA GLY A 5 17.33 0.84 4.68
C GLY A 5 16.95 0.33 6.07
N TRP A 6 15.94 -0.54 6.19
CA TRP A 6 15.48 -1.07 7.48
C TRP A 6 16.61 -1.71 8.30
N GLU A 7 17.60 -2.33 7.64
CA GLU A 7 18.77 -2.92 8.29
C GLU A 7 19.67 -1.91 9.01
N LYS A 8 19.62 -0.64 8.60
CA LYS A 8 20.35 0.46 9.25
C LYS A 8 19.58 1.05 10.43
N ASN A 9 18.28 0.75 10.54
CA ASN A 9 17.45 1.19 11.65
C ASN A 9 17.53 0.16 12.78
N LYS A 10 18.51 0.35 13.67
CA LYS A 10 18.76 -0.58 14.78
C LYS A 10 17.53 -0.79 15.66
N GLU A 11 16.79 0.28 15.97
CA GLU A 11 15.58 0.19 16.79
C GLU A 11 14.53 -0.73 16.17
N LEU A 12 14.30 -0.63 14.86
CA LEU A 12 13.37 -1.50 14.14
C LEU A 12 13.86 -2.96 14.12
N VAL A 13 15.16 -3.18 13.88
CA VAL A 13 15.75 -4.53 13.85
C VAL A 13 15.63 -5.19 15.22
N ASP A 14 16.03 -4.49 16.27
CA ASP A 14 15.95 -4.95 17.66
C ASP A 14 14.48 -5.25 18.00
N TRP A 15 13.55 -4.34 17.68
CA TRP A 15 12.12 -4.57 17.91
C TRP A 15 11.55 -5.80 17.19
N ILE A 16 11.91 -6.04 15.92
CA ILE A 16 11.45 -7.22 15.17
C ILE A 16 11.95 -8.51 15.87
N SER A 17 13.22 -8.53 16.25
CA SER A 17 13.86 -9.71 16.85
C SER A 17 13.43 -9.98 18.30
N GLU A 18 13.42 -8.96 19.15
CA GLU A 18 13.13 -9.09 20.58
C GLU A 18 11.65 -9.24 20.88
N SER A 19 10.79 -8.62 20.06
CA SER A 19 9.35 -8.74 20.31
C SER A 19 8.84 -10.14 19.97
N GLY A 20 9.51 -10.91 19.10
CA GLY A 20 8.95 -12.14 18.52
C GLY A 20 7.87 -11.84 17.48
N TYR A 21 8.04 -10.78 16.69
CA TYR A 21 7.04 -10.32 15.71
C TYR A 21 6.69 -11.38 14.67
N GLU A 22 7.70 -12.04 14.08
CA GLU A 22 7.50 -13.06 13.05
C GLU A 22 6.67 -14.24 13.57
N GLU A 23 6.90 -14.66 14.82
CA GLU A 23 6.14 -15.74 15.47
C GLU A 23 4.67 -15.34 15.70
N ARG A 24 4.39 -14.08 16.06
CA ARG A 24 3.01 -13.59 16.24
C ARG A 24 2.21 -13.57 14.94
N ILE A 25 2.87 -13.44 13.79
CA ILE A 25 2.19 -13.33 12.50
C ILE A 25 2.22 -14.62 11.69
N LYS A 26 2.96 -15.65 12.09
CA LYS A 26 3.28 -16.84 11.27
C LYS A 26 2.10 -17.50 10.56
N ASP A 27 0.92 -17.49 11.17
CA ASP A 27 -0.28 -18.15 10.63
C ASP A 27 -1.10 -17.26 9.69
N ARG A 28 -0.77 -15.96 9.60
CA ARG A 28 -1.58 -14.92 8.93
C ARG A 28 -0.77 -13.88 8.16
N GLY A 29 0.55 -13.95 8.18
CA GLY A 29 1.43 -12.95 7.60
C GLY A 29 2.82 -13.51 7.32
N LEU A 30 3.49 -12.89 6.36
CA LEU A 30 4.83 -13.26 5.93
C LEU A 30 5.68 -11.99 5.82
N LEU A 31 6.86 -12.00 6.42
CA LEU A 31 7.86 -10.93 6.30
C LEU A 31 8.94 -11.37 5.29
N ILE A 32 8.99 -10.71 4.14
CA ILE A 32 10.05 -10.94 3.14
C ILE A 32 11.13 -9.88 3.34
N LYS A 33 12.35 -10.31 3.64
CA LYS A 33 13.53 -9.44 3.75
C LYS A 33 14.26 -9.44 2.41
N GLY A 34 14.41 -8.26 1.81
CA GLY A 34 15.06 -8.10 0.50
C GLY A 34 14.07 -8.08 -0.66
N TRP A 35 14.39 -8.78 -1.74
CA TRP A 35 13.59 -8.80 -2.97
C TRP A 35 12.37 -9.72 -2.84
N SER A 36 11.24 -9.30 -3.42
CA SER A 36 10.04 -10.13 -3.58
C SER A 36 9.58 -10.16 -5.04
N PRO A 37 8.98 -11.26 -5.51
CA PRO A 37 8.41 -11.36 -6.86
C PRO A 37 7.10 -10.57 -6.94
N GLN A 38 7.17 -9.24 -6.84
CA GLN A 38 6.02 -8.35 -6.65
C GLN A 38 4.89 -8.61 -7.66
N MET A 39 5.19 -8.67 -8.96
CA MET A 39 4.16 -8.91 -9.98
C MET A 39 3.45 -10.26 -9.81
N ILE A 40 4.18 -11.32 -9.47
CA ILE A 40 3.58 -12.64 -9.25
C ILE A 40 2.65 -12.60 -8.03
N ILE A 41 3.05 -11.90 -6.97
CA ILE A 41 2.23 -11.72 -5.77
C ILE A 41 0.96 -10.92 -6.11
N LEU A 42 1.10 -9.75 -6.75
CA LEU A 42 -0.05 -8.88 -7.08
C LEU A 42 -1.05 -9.56 -8.03
N SER A 43 -0.59 -10.41 -8.95
CA SER A 43 -1.49 -11.15 -9.84
C SER A 43 -2.15 -12.38 -9.20
N HIS A 44 -1.83 -12.71 -7.95
CA HIS A 44 -2.38 -13.90 -7.31
C HIS A 44 -3.82 -13.66 -6.80
N PRO A 45 -4.78 -14.58 -7.05
CA PRO A 45 -6.19 -14.40 -6.66
C PRO A 45 -6.46 -14.19 -5.16
N SER A 46 -5.54 -14.63 -4.30
CA SER A 46 -5.64 -14.44 -2.84
C SER A 46 -5.27 -13.03 -2.38
N VAL A 47 -4.69 -12.18 -3.24
CA VAL A 47 -4.38 -10.80 -2.88
C VAL A 47 -5.64 -9.95 -3.07
N GLY A 48 -6.08 -9.31 -1.99
CA GLY A 48 -7.30 -8.50 -1.99
C GLY A 48 -7.06 -6.99 -2.03
N GLY A 49 -5.82 -6.53 -1.86
CA GLY A 49 -5.47 -5.11 -1.86
C GLY A 49 -3.96 -4.86 -1.74
N PHE A 50 -3.54 -3.65 -2.06
CA PHE A 50 -2.12 -3.27 -2.13
C PHE A 50 -1.83 -1.96 -1.39
N LEU A 51 -0.97 -2.01 -0.37
CA LEU A 51 -0.41 -0.81 0.26
C LEU A 51 0.77 -0.28 -0.57
N THR A 52 0.65 0.96 -1.05
CA THR A 52 1.59 1.58 -1.98
C THR A 52 1.89 3.03 -1.60
N HIS A 53 3.05 3.54 -2.03
CA HIS A 53 3.37 4.96 -1.93
C HIS A 53 2.72 5.83 -3.00
N SER A 54 1.84 5.26 -3.83
CA SER A 54 1.20 5.97 -4.94
C SER A 54 2.20 6.50 -5.99
N GLY A 55 3.40 5.91 -6.07
CA GLY A 55 4.29 6.13 -7.21
C GLY A 55 3.64 5.56 -8.48
N TRP A 56 3.77 6.26 -9.61
CA TRP A 56 2.97 5.97 -10.79
C TRP A 56 3.09 4.52 -11.29
N ASN A 57 4.30 3.94 -11.27
CA ASN A 57 4.50 2.54 -11.65
C ASN A 57 3.69 1.57 -10.76
N SER A 58 3.78 1.72 -9.44
CA SER A 58 3.03 0.88 -8.51
C SER A 58 1.52 1.10 -8.58
N THR A 59 1.08 2.33 -8.90
CA THR A 59 -0.33 2.61 -9.19
C THR A 59 -0.81 1.85 -10.42
N LEU A 60 -0.01 1.85 -11.50
CA LEU A 60 -0.34 1.09 -12.71
C LEU A 60 -0.35 -0.43 -12.46
N GLU A 61 0.64 -0.97 -11.75
CA GLU A 61 0.70 -2.40 -11.37
C GLU A 61 -0.53 -2.84 -10.58
N ALA A 62 -1.02 -1.99 -9.68
CA ALA A 62 -2.24 -2.25 -8.90
C ALA A 62 -3.48 -2.28 -9.79
N ILE A 63 -3.63 -1.28 -10.67
CA ILE A 63 -4.77 -1.16 -11.58
C ILE A 63 -4.79 -2.33 -12.55
N THR A 64 -3.67 -2.64 -13.20
CA THR A 64 -3.59 -3.78 -14.14
C THR A 64 -3.84 -5.10 -13.42
N SER A 65 -3.40 -5.26 -12.17
CA SER A 65 -3.71 -6.45 -11.38
C SER A 65 -5.14 -6.47 -10.80
N GLY A 66 -5.94 -5.42 -11.02
CA GLY A 66 -7.31 -5.34 -10.49
C GLY A 66 -7.36 -5.27 -8.97
N LEU A 67 -6.38 -4.60 -8.33
CA LEU A 67 -6.26 -4.52 -6.88
C LEU A 67 -6.55 -3.12 -6.35
N PRO A 68 -7.45 -2.98 -5.35
CA PRO A 68 -7.66 -1.70 -4.70
C PRO A 68 -6.44 -1.31 -3.86
N MET A 69 -6.21 -0.02 -3.68
CA MET A 69 -4.99 0.51 -3.07
C MET A 69 -5.24 1.17 -1.69
N LEU A 70 -4.39 0.87 -0.71
CA LEU A 70 -4.19 1.76 0.44
C LEU A 70 -3.02 2.69 0.09
N THR A 71 -3.27 3.99 0.04
CA THR A 71 -2.29 4.98 -0.41
C THR A 71 -1.51 5.57 0.75
N TRP A 72 -0.19 5.60 0.63
CA TRP A 72 0.75 6.14 1.62
C TRP A 72 1.80 7.02 0.92
N PRO A 73 1.41 8.16 0.34
CA PRO A 73 2.34 9.02 -0.38
C PRO A 73 3.47 9.50 0.54
N LEU A 74 4.68 9.63 0.00
CA LEU A 74 5.85 10.16 0.69
C LEU A 74 6.30 11.48 0.09
N PHE A 75 6.44 11.60 -1.24
CA PHE A 75 7.00 12.80 -1.86
C PHE A 75 6.59 12.94 -3.34
N GLY A 76 6.94 14.07 -3.95
CA GLY A 76 6.77 14.29 -5.40
C GLY A 76 5.31 14.25 -5.85
N ASP A 77 5.07 13.58 -6.97
CA ASP A 77 3.74 13.43 -7.59
C ASP A 77 2.81 12.45 -6.86
N GLN A 78 3.30 11.74 -5.84
CA GLN A 78 2.57 10.68 -5.14
C GLN A 78 1.27 11.17 -4.50
N PHE A 79 1.24 12.41 -4.00
CA PHE A 79 0.02 13.02 -3.44
C PHE A 79 -1.03 13.28 -4.53
N SER A 80 -0.60 13.73 -5.71
CA SER A 80 -1.50 13.90 -6.86
C SER A 80 -2.05 12.55 -7.34
N ASN A 81 -1.18 11.53 -7.40
CA ASN A 81 -1.58 10.17 -7.76
C ASN A 81 -2.55 9.57 -6.73
N GLU A 82 -2.35 9.82 -5.44
CA GLU A 82 -3.33 9.46 -4.41
C GLU A 82 -4.69 10.11 -4.70
N LYS A 83 -4.74 11.42 -4.99
CA LYS A 83 -6.02 12.09 -5.27
C LYS A 83 -6.72 11.48 -6.48
N LEU A 84 -5.98 11.14 -7.53
CA LEU A 84 -6.51 10.40 -8.67
C LEU A 84 -7.10 9.05 -8.24
N VAL A 85 -6.35 8.23 -7.50
CA VAL A 85 -6.75 6.89 -7.04
C VAL A 85 -7.98 6.94 -6.13
N VAL A 86 -7.98 7.82 -5.14
CA VAL A 86 -8.98 7.86 -4.07
C VAL A 86 -10.22 8.65 -4.50
N GLN A 87 -10.06 9.83 -5.12
CA GLN A 87 -11.16 10.75 -5.34
C GLN A 87 -11.79 10.61 -6.74
N VAL A 88 -10.98 10.32 -7.76
CA VAL A 88 -11.44 10.27 -9.15
C VAL A 88 -11.77 8.85 -9.58
N LEU A 89 -10.78 7.95 -9.52
CA LEU A 89 -10.96 6.54 -9.89
C LEU A 89 -11.80 5.80 -8.85
N LYS A 90 -11.74 6.23 -7.58
CA LYS A 90 -12.42 5.61 -6.44
C LYS A 90 -12.08 4.13 -6.32
N VAL A 91 -10.78 3.82 -6.39
CA VAL A 91 -10.23 2.46 -6.28
C VAL A 91 -9.26 2.33 -5.12
N GLY A 92 -9.19 3.32 -4.23
CA GLY A 92 -8.33 3.26 -3.06
C GLY A 92 -8.87 4.00 -1.84
N VAL A 93 -8.14 3.83 -0.74
CA VAL A 93 -8.36 4.43 0.57
C VAL A 93 -7.08 5.17 0.94
N SER A 94 -7.17 6.37 1.49
CA SER A 94 -5.99 7.09 2.00
C SER A 94 -5.62 6.59 3.39
N ALA A 95 -4.33 6.33 3.61
CA ALA A 95 -3.79 6.05 4.93
C ALA A 95 -3.80 7.30 5.85
N GLY A 96 -4.03 8.50 5.30
CA GLY A 96 -4.05 9.75 6.06
C GLY A 96 -2.71 10.46 6.14
N VAL A 97 -1.81 10.23 5.17
CA VAL A 97 -0.55 10.99 5.09
C VAL A 97 -0.82 12.33 4.40
N GLU A 98 -0.71 13.42 5.14
CA GLU A 98 -1.08 14.76 4.66
C GLU A 98 0.12 15.67 4.35
N GLN A 99 1.34 15.27 4.75
CA GLN A 99 2.54 16.08 4.59
C GLN A 99 3.62 15.35 3.79
N PRO A 100 4.21 16.00 2.78
CA PRO A 100 5.30 15.42 2.02
C PRO A 100 6.58 15.36 2.84
N MET A 101 7.38 14.34 2.56
CA MET A 101 8.71 14.16 3.06
C MET A 101 9.72 14.97 2.25
N ASN A 102 10.44 15.86 2.94
CA ASN A 102 11.60 16.51 2.40
C ASN A 102 12.81 15.58 2.53
N PHE A 103 13.52 15.37 1.44
CA PHE A 103 14.77 14.60 1.45
C PHE A 103 15.79 15.23 2.40
N GLY A 104 16.36 14.43 3.30
CA GLY A 104 17.32 14.87 4.32
C GLY A 104 16.68 15.44 5.59
N GLU A 105 15.34 15.48 5.68
CA GLU A 105 14.60 15.89 6.89
C GLU A 105 13.63 14.81 7.36
N GLU A 106 13.89 13.55 7.01
CA GLU A 106 13.00 12.41 7.28
C GLU A 106 12.65 12.28 8.77
N GLU A 107 13.62 12.56 9.65
CA GLU A 107 13.45 12.49 11.10
C GLU A 107 12.54 13.59 11.68
N LYS A 108 12.32 14.70 10.96
CA LYS A 108 11.53 15.85 11.47
C LYS A 108 10.01 15.65 11.35
N ILE A 109 9.58 14.75 10.48
CA ILE A 109 8.15 14.56 10.17
C ILE A 109 7.40 13.81 11.26
N GLY A 110 8.12 13.01 12.05
CA GLY A 110 7.52 12.20 13.10
C GLY A 110 6.51 11.19 12.56
N VAL A 111 5.55 10.79 13.41
CA VAL A 111 4.51 9.82 13.07
C VAL A 111 3.28 10.55 12.56
N LEU A 112 2.98 10.42 11.27
CA LEU A 112 1.78 11.01 10.64
C LEU A 112 0.55 10.10 10.73
N VAL A 113 0.77 8.78 10.73
CA VAL A 113 -0.30 7.78 10.79
C VAL A 113 0.04 6.81 11.90
N ASP A 114 -0.80 6.77 12.93
CA ASP A 114 -0.63 5.87 14.05
C ASP A 114 -1.18 4.46 13.75
N ARG A 115 -1.02 3.56 14.72
CA ARG A 115 -1.48 2.17 14.59
C ARG A 115 -2.97 2.05 14.28
N GLU A 116 -3.83 2.86 14.91
CA GLU A 116 -5.27 2.78 14.70
C GLU A 116 -5.66 3.33 13.32
N GLY A 117 -4.97 4.37 12.84
CA GLY A 117 -5.09 4.86 11.47
C GLY A 117 -4.75 3.79 10.44
N VAL A 118 -3.62 3.08 10.62
CA VAL A 118 -3.25 1.96 9.74
C VAL A 118 -4.32 0.85 9.77
N LYS A 119 -4.77 0.45 10.96
CA LYS A 119 -5.80 -0.57 11.12
C LYS A 119 -7.09 -0.19 10.40
N LYS A 120 -7.57 1.03 10.61
CA LYS A 120 -8.79 1.54 9.97
C LYS A 120 -8.66 1.56 8.46
N GLY A 121 -7.53 2.02 7.92
CA GLY A 121 -7.28 2.01 6.47
C GLY A 121 -7.32 0.61 5.87
N VAL A 122 -6.74 -0.39 6.57
CA VAL A 122 -6.79 -1.79 6.14
C VAL A 122 -8.22 -2.34 6.21
N GLU A 123 -8.95 -2.09 7.30
CA GLU A 123 -10.34 -2.54 7.47
C GLU A 123 -11.28 -1.92 6.42
N GLU A 124 -11.11 -0.64 6.10
CA GLU A 124 -11.90 0.06 5.09
C GLU A 124 -11.63 -0.44 3.65
N LEU A 125 -10.37 -0.81 3.36
CA LEU A 125 -10.00 -1.37 2.07
C LEU A 125 -10.49 -2.81 1.90
N MET A 126 -10.25 -3.64 2.92
CA MET A 126 -10.42 -5.10 2.85
C MET A 126 -11.79 -5.58 3.32
N GLY A 127 -12.58 -4.74 3.99
CA GLY A 127 -13.88 -5.10 4.55
C GLY A 127 -14.96 -5.42 3.51
N ASP A 128 -16.16 -5.65 4.03
CA ASP A 128 -17.35 -6.08 3.27
C ASP A 128 -18.40 -4.98 3.10
N SER A 129 -18.03 -3.72 3.38
CA SER A 129 -18.90 -2.59 3.09
C SER A 129 -19.19 -2.49 1.59
N ASP A 130 -20.30 -1.85 1.25
CA ASP A 130 -20.67 -1.64 -0.16
C ASP A 130 -19.60 -0.81 -0.89
N ASP A 131 -19.00 0.17 -0.22
CA ASP A 131 -17.88 0.94 -0.76
C ASP A 131 -16.65 0.08 -1.06
N ALA A 132 -16.31 -0.88 -0.20
CA ALA A 132 -15.19 -1.79 -0.42
C ALA A 132 -15.45 -2.75 -1.58
N LYS A 133 -16.68 -3.26 -1.70
CA LYS A 133 -17.12 -4.09 -2.84
C LYS A 133 -17.09 -3.30 -4.15
N GLU A 134 -17.57 -2.07 -4.13
CA GLU A 134 -17.58 -1.18 -5.30
C GLU A 134 -16.16 -0.81 -5.74
N ARG A 135 -15.24 -0.52 -4.80
CA ARG A 135 -13.81 -0.32 -5.12
C ARG A 135 -13.22 -1.53 -5.85
N ARG A 136 -13.45 -2.74 -5.34
CA ARG A 136 -12.98 -4.01 -5.94
C ARG A 136 -13.57 -4.25 -7.33
N LYS A 137 -14.85 -3.89 -7.54
CA LYS A 137 -15.49 -3.97 -8.85
C LYS A 137 -14.87 -2.99 -9.84
N ARG A 138 -14.78 -1.71 -9.48
CA ARG A 138 -14.24 -0.64 -10.34
C ARG A 138 -12.81 -0.90 -10.76
N VAL A 139 -11.95 -1.34 -9.83
CA VAL A 139 -10.54 -1.58 -10.17
C VAL A 139 -10.37 -2.76 -11.13
N LYS A 140 -11.24 -3.77 -11.08
CA LYS A 140 -11.26 -4.86 -12.07
C LYS A 140 -11.65 -4.35 -13.46
N GLU A 141 -12.67 -3.50 -13.53
CA GLU A 141 -13.09 -2.87 -14.80
C GLU A 141 -11.94 -2.02 -15.39
N PHE A 142 -11.25 -1.22 -14.56
CA PHE A 142 -10.06 -0.48 -15.01
C PHE A 142 -8.91 -1.40 -15.43
N GLY A 143 -8.70 -2.51 -14.73
CA GLY A 143 -7.72 -3.52 -15.11
C GLY A 143 -8.01 -4.10 -16.50
N GLU A 144 -9.26 -4.46 -16.79
CA GLU A 144 -9.66 -4.93 -18.12
C GLU A 144 -9.45 -3.86 -19.21
N LEU A 145 -9.81 -2.60 -18.92
CA LEU A 145 -9.58 -1.49 -19.86
C LEU A 145 -8.09 -1.24 -20.11
N ALA A 146 -7.26 -1.34 -19.06
CA ALA A 146 -5.82 -1.16 -19.17
C ALA A 146 -5.17 -2.21 -20.07
N HIS A 147 -5.60 -3.48 -19.99
CA HIS A 147 -5.14 -4.53 -20.89
C HIS A 147 -5.57 -4.26 -22.33
N LYS A 148 -6.85 -3.93 -22.55
CA LYS A 148 -7.38 -3.59 -23.89
C LYS A 148 -6.68 -2.39 -24.55
N ALA A 149 -6.16 -1.46 -23.75
CA ALA A 149 -5.50 -0.26 -24.27
C ALA A 149 -4.11 -0.55 -24.88
N VAL A 150 -3.54 -1.73 -24.63
CA VAL A 150 -2.21 -2.13 -25.13
C VAL A 150 -2.25 -3.36 -26.05
N GLU A 151 -3.45 -3.87 -26.35
CA GLU A 151 -3.71 -4.87 -27.39
C GLU A 151 -3.75 -4.22 -28.78
#